data_AF-A0A6L3F3E5-F1
#
_entry.id   AF-A0A6L3F3E5-F1
#
_cell.length_a   1.000
_cell.length_b   1.000
_cell.length_c   1.000
_cell.angle_alpha   90.00
_cell.angle_beta   90.00
_cell.angle_gamma   90.00
#
_symmetry.space_group_name_H-M   'P 1'
#
loop_
_entity.id
_entity.type
_entity.pdbx_description
1 polymer ?
#
loop_
_entity_poly.entity_id
_entity_poly.type
_entity_poly.pdbx_seq_one_letter_code
_entity_poly.pdbx_strand_id
1 'polypeptide(L)'
;MNKNYRYLSFLLLLFLLSACQQVNNTDQVDNTNKPTITETNGGYPDPANNEAVSGYPDSNSDSTVELPPYPDANTNATNNLESYPATTPEPVNLDGIRFSLNKPLSASDLNITGTAPENLSLAIVDVTYAGTVLGIGRSDDKGEFSIPVQELIEGHRIGLALAEVPEGKSYNEVVVEFYPYRGAEYQNVPNIGVFFDTTLVGP
;
A
#
# COMPACT_ATOMS: atom_id res chain seq x y z
N MET A 1 -61.95 -0.08 -4.63
CA MET A 1 -61.67 1.33 -4.28
C MET A 1 -60.89 1.42 -2.97
N ASN A 2 -59.57 1.38 -3.14
CA ASN A 2 -58.41 1.78 -2.34
C ASN A 2 -58.58 2.18 -0.86
N LYS A 3 -58.12 1.30 0.04
CA LYS A 3 -57.95 1.53 1.49
C LYS A 3 -56.51 1.90 1.91
N ASN A 4 -55.64 2.25 0.97
CA ASN A 4 -54.19 2.39 1.22
C ASN A 4 -53.69 3.85 1.35
N TYR A 5 -54.57 4.85 1.29
CA TYR A 5 -54.15 6.27 1.37
C TYR A 5 -54.01 6.82 2.79
N ARG A 6 -54.36 6.06 3.85
CA ARG A 6 -54.32 6.55 5.23
C ARG A 6 -52.91 6.57 5.84
N TYR A 7 -51.97 5.81 5.30
CA TYR A 7 -50.56 5.86 5.74
C TYR A 7 -49.73 6.88 4.96
N LEU A 8 -50.15 7.23 3.74
CA LEU A 8 -49.45 8.18 2.87
C LEU A 8 -49.57 9.64 3.37
N SER A 9 -50.62 9.96 4.13
CA SER A 9 -50.79 11.28 4.74
C SER A 9 -50.02 11.48 6.04
N PHE A 10 -49.51 10.41 6.68
CA PHE A 10 -48.73 10.48 7.92
C PHE A 10 -47.21 10.48 7.67
N LEU A 11 -46.76 9.94 6.53
CA LEU A 11 -45.34 9.94 6.14
C LEU A 11 -44.88 11.28 5.50
N LEU A 12 -45.81 12.09 4.99
CA LEU A 12 -45.50 13.39 4.36
C LEU A 12 -45.30 14.54 5.38
N LEU A 13 -45.67 14.36 6.65
CA LEU A 13 -45.54 15.40 7.69
C LEU A 13 -44.23 15.33 8.50
N LEU A 14 -43.41 14.29 8.30
CA LEU A 14 -42.13 14.11 9.02
C LEU A 14 -40.91 14.65 8.26
N PHE A 15 -41.11 15.24 7.08
CA PHE A 15 -40.04 15.70 6.19
C PHE A 15 -39.80 17.23 6.19
N LEU A 16 -40.26 17.96 7.21
CA LEU A 16 -40.25 19.44 7.21
C LEU A 16 -39.56 20.15 8.39
N LEU A 17 -38.71 19.49 9.20
CA LEU A 17 -38.08 20.14 10.37
C LEU A 17 -36.56 19.88 10.55
N SER A 18 -35.76 19.95 9.49
CA SER A 18 -34.31 20.17 9.66
C SER A 18 -33.75 21.06 8.57
N ALA A 19 -34.06 22.36 8.70
CA ALA A 19 -33.33 23.44 8.05
C ALA A 19 -32.75 24.37 9.14
N CYS A 20 -31.46 24.65 8.98
CA CYS A 20 -30.71 25.80 9.48
C CYS A 20 -30.53 25.96 11.01
N GLN A 21 -29.34 25.59 11.50
CA GLN A 21 -28.63 26.43 12.46
C GLN A 21 -27.25 26.76 11.92
N GLN A 22 -27.16 27.95 11.32
CA GLN A 22 -25.92 28.65 11.04
C GLN A 22 -25.71 29.62 12.22
N VAL A 23 -24.75 29.33 13.09
CA VAL A 23 -24.29 30.29 14.10
C VAL A 23 -23.02 30.93 13.55
N ASN A 24 -23.19 32.12 12.99
CA ASN A 24 -22.09 33.05 12.74
C ASN A 24 -21.76 33.74 14.06
N ASN A 25 -20.62 33.43 14.66
CA ASN A 25 -19.98 34.30 15.64
C ASN A 25 -18.65 34.76 15.06
N THR A 26 -18.69 35.93 14.45
CA THR A 26 -17.53 36.79 14.28
C THR A 26 -17.32 37.48 15.61
N ASP A 27 -16.30 37.08 16.36
CA ASP A 27 -15.58 38.01 17.23
C ASP A 27 -14.09 37.91 16.90
N GLN A 28 -13.62 39.05 16.43
CA GLN A 28 -12.28 39.37 16.01
C GLN A 28 -11.39 39.49 17.25
N VAL A 29 -10.35 38.66 17.34
CA VAL A 29 -9.17 38.96 18.17
C VAL A 29 -7.95 38.84 17.27
N ASP A 30 -7.54 40.01 16.77
CA ASP A 30 -6.18 40.29 16.34
C ASP A 30 -5.22 39.93 17.48
N ASN A 31 -4.16 39.20 17.17
CA ASN A 31 -2.82 39.42 17.72
C ASN A 31 -1.82 38.49 17.01
N THR A 32 -1.12 39.09 16.07
CA THR A 32 0.09 38.61 15.42
C THR A 32 1.11 38.10 16.46
N ASN A 33 1.33 36.79 16.53
CA ASN A 33 2.48 36.20 17.24
C ASN A 33 3.40 35.49 16.24
N LYS A 34 4.24 36.32 15.61
CA LYS A 34 5.47 35.91 14.93
C LYS A 34 6.45 35.41 16.01
N PRO A 35 7.02 34.20 15.91
CA PRO A 35 8.10 33.82 16.81
C PRO A 35 9.32 34.71 16.55
N THR A 36 9.65 35.52 17.54
CA THR A 36 10.89 36.28 17.67
C THR A 36 12.04 35.29 17.83
N ILE A 37 12.90 35.22 16.83
CA ILE A 37 14.21 34.58 16.92
C ILE A 37 15.15 35.59 17.57
N THR A 38 15.65 35.25 18.75
CA THR A 38 16.69 36.01 19.45
C THR A 38 17.97 35.97 18.63
N GLU A 39 18.46 37.12 18.18
CA GLU A 39 19.81 37.28 17.66
C GLU A 39 20.82 36.92 18.76
N THR A 40 21.63 35.90 18.51
CA THR A 40 22.96 35.76 19.10
C THR A 40 23.98 35.71 17.98
N ASN A 41 24.64 36.84 17.83
CA ASN A 41 25.86 37.19 17.11
C ASN A 41 26.76 36.00 16.69
N GLY A 42 27.00 35.89 15.39
CA GLY A 42 28.03 35.03 14.78
C GLY A 42 28.14 35.34 13.29
N GLY A 43 29.08 36.20 12.91
CA GLY A 43 29.18 36.80 11.57
C GLY A 43 29.44 35.82 10.42
N TYR A 44 28.92 36.19 9.24
CA TYR A 44 29.32 35.65 7.94
C TYR A 44 30.59 36.36 7.46
N PRO A 45 31.62 35.66 6.96
CA PRO A 45 32.62 36.27 6.12
C PRO A 45 32.16 36.31 4.66
N ASP A 46 32.40 37.47 4.06
CA ASP A 46 32.36 37.85 2.64
C ASP A 46 33.25 36.94 1.77
N PRO A 47 32.77 36.38 0.64
CA PRO A 47 33.60 35.60 -0.28
C PRO A 47 34.25 36.52 -1.32
N ALA A 48 35.30 37.21 -0.92
CA ALA A 48 36.17 37.93 -1.86
C ALA A 48 37.65 37.74 -1.50
N ASN A 49 38.13 36.50 -1.39
CA ASN A 49 39.50 36.16 -1.79
C ASN A 49 39.71 34.64 -1.93
N ASN A 50 40.41 34.25 -3.00
CA ASN A 50 40.82 32.88 -3.29
C ASN A 50 41.66 32.31 -2.15
N GLU A 51 41.28 31.14 -1.62
CA GLU A 51 42.12 29.93 -1.52
C GLU A 51 41.18 28.71 -1.37
N ALA A 52 41.36 27.71 -2.22
CA ALA A 52 40.54 26.51 -2.25
C ALA A 52 40.91 25.60 -1.07
N VAL A 53 40.05 25.53 -0.04
CA VAL A 53 40.17 24.52 1.03
C VAL A 53 39.25 23.35 0.69
N SER A 54 39.86 22.33 0.08
CA SER A 54 39.29 21.01 -0.18
C SER A 54 39.09 20.27 1.15
N GLY A 55 37.84 19.94 1.50
CA GLY A 55 37.48 19.20 2.72
C GLY A 55 37.71 17.69 2.64
N TYR A 56 38.63 17.22 1.81
CA TYR A 56 39.05 15.81 1.82
C TYR A 56 40.24 15.64 2.77
N PRO A 57 40.26 14.61 3.62
CA PRO A 57 41.43 14.33 4.43
C PRO A 57 42.65 14.04 3.53
N ASP A 58 43.74 14.74 3.80
CA ASP A 58 45.05 14.53 3.21
C ASP A 58 45.49 13.08 3.38
N SER A 59 45.85 12.45 2.27
CA SER A 59 46.56 11.19 2.27
C SER A 59 48.00 11.44 2.71
N ASN A 60 48.28 11.23 3.99
CA ASN A 60 49.65 11.06 4.47
C ASN A 60 49.86 9.60 4.90
N SER A 61 50.77 8.96 4.17
CA SER A 61 51.13 7.56 4.25
C SER A 61 51.87 7.26 5.56
N ASP A 62 51.26 6.48 6.45
CA ASP A 62 51.97 5.41 7.16
C ASP A 62 50.98 4.46 7.85
N SER A 63 50.69 3.34 7.20
CA SER A 63 50.28 2.08 7.80
C SER A 63 50.21 1.07 6.67
N THR A 64 51.23 0.22 6.58
CA THR A 64 51.21 -0.99 5.77
C THR A 64 50.10 -1.91 6.28
N VAL A 65 48.90 -1.79 5.71
CA VAL A 65 47.90 -2.85 5.74
C VAL A 65 47.98 -3.50 4.37
N GLU A 66 48.64 -4.65 4.33
CA GLU A 66 48.70 -5.50 3.14
C GLU A 66 47.28 -6.00 2.85
N LEU A 67 46.60 -5.35 1.90
CA LEU A 67 45.36 -5.84 1.34
C LEU A 67 45.69 -7.15 0.60
N PRO A 68 44.91 -8.23 0.79
CA PRO A 68 45.10 -9.43 0.01
C PRO A 68 44.95 -9.10 -1.48
N PRO A 69 45.78 -9.68 -2.37
CA PRO A 69 45.67 -9.41 -3.79
C PRO A 69 44.27 -9.80 -4.29
N TYR A 70 43.71 -8.95 -5.16
CA TYR A 70 42.54 -9.34 -5.94
C TYR A 70 42.88 -10.60 -6.75
N PRO A 71 42.01 -11.61 -6.79
CA PRO A 71 42.30 -12.82 -7.54
C PRO A 71 42.38 -12.50 -9.04
N ASP A 72 43.50 -12.88 -9.66
CA ASP A 72 43.70 -12.78 -11.10
C ASP A 72 42.62 -13.55 -11.87
N ALA A 73 42.15 -12.96 -12.96
CA ALA A 73 41.10 -13.50 -13.84
C ALA A 73 41.54 -14.74 -14.67
N ASN A 74 42.58 -15.47 -14.25
CA ASN A 74 42.99 -16.69 -14.92
C ASN A 74 43.58 -17.71 -13.94
N THR A 75 42.69 -18.34 -13.19
CA THR A 75 42.88 -19.72 -12.76
C THR A 75 41.58 -20.45 -13.01
N ASN A 76 41.68 -21.62 -13.63
CA ASN A 76 40.59 -22.60 -13.75
C ASN A 76 40.10 -22.99 -12.35
N ALA A 77 39.27 -22.15 -11.75
CA ALA A 77 38.42 -22.48 -10.64
C ALA A 77 37.16 -23.06 -11.28
N THR A 78 36.95 -24.35 -11.06
CA THR A 78 35.65 -24.98 -11.25
C THR A 78 34.66 -24.15 -10.43
N ASN A 79 33.89 -23.30 -11.11
CA ASN A 79 32.89 -22.47 -10.47
C ASN A 79 31.85 -23.42 -9.87
N ASN A 80 31.98 -23.74 -8.58
CA ASN A 80 30.80 -24.10 -7.81
C ASN A 80 30.02 -22.79 -7.65
N LEU A 81 29.26 -22.44 -8.69
CA LEU A 81 28.07 -21.62 -8.49
C LEU A 81 27.17 -22.46 -7.58
N GLU A 82 27.36 -22.32 -6.26
CA GLU A 82 26.22 -22.49 -5.36
C GLU A 82 25.31 -21.28 -5.58
N SER A 83 24.71 -21.25 -6.77
CA SER A 83 23.41 -20.65 -6.98
C SER A 83 22.58 -21.14 -5.82
N TYR A 84 22.11 -20.23 -4.97
CA TYR A 84 21.00 -20.54 -4.08
C TYR A 84 20.00 -21.34 -4.90
N PRO A 85 19.59 -22.56 -4.47
CA PRO A 85 18.62 -23.29 -5.24
C PRO A 85 17.46 -22.33 -5.44
N ALA A 86 17.19 -21.98 -6.70
CA ALA A 86 15.94 -21.34 -7.06
C ALA A 86 14.92 -22.31 -6.51
N THR A 87 14.31 -21.96 -5.39
CA THR A 87 13.29 -22.78 -4.77
C THR A 87 12.11 -22.57 -5.68
N THR A 88 12.08 -23.30 -6.79
CA THR A 88 10.87 -23.52 -7.55
C THR A 88 9.91 -24.06 -6.51
N PRO A 89 8.89 -23.28 -6.09
CA PRO A 89 7.97 -23.76 -5.10
C PRO A 89 7.39 -25.04 -5.68
N GLU A 90 7.63 -26.17 -5.01
CA GLU A 90 6.93 -27.40 -5.35
C GLU A 90 5.44 -27.07 -5.33
N PRO A 91 4.65 -27.57 -6.28
CA PRO A 91 3.21 -27.34 -6.28
C PRO A 91 2.67 -27.96 -4.99
N VAL A 92 2.46 -27.11 -3.98
CA VAL A 92 1.76 -27.50 -2.77
C VAL A 92 0.38 -27.92 -3.25
N ASN A 93 0.07 -29.21 -3.10
CA ASN A 93 -1.27 -29.70 -3.34
C ASN A 93 -2.15 -29.16 -2.21
N LEU A 94 -2.68 -27.96 -2.43
CA LEU A 94 -3.47 -27.23 -1.47
C LEU A 94 -4.91 -27.70 -1.61
N ASP A 95 -5.43 -28.31 -0.55
CA ASP A 95 -6.86 -28.47 -0.39
C ASP A 95 -7.46 -27.08 -0.12
N GLY A 96 -7.97 -26.42 -1.17
CA GLY A 96 -8.78 -25.20 -1.06
C GLY A 96 -8.58 -24.17 -2.16
N ILE A 97 -9.52 -23.21 -2.20
CA ILE A 97 -9.57 -22.12 -3.18
C ILE A 97 -8.49 -21.10 -2.87
N ARG A 98 -7.64 -20.81 -3.86
CA ARG A 98 -6.58 -19.80 -3.74
C ARG A 98 -7.13 -18.41 -4.07
N PHE A 99 -6.46 -17.41 -3.55
CA PHE A 99 -6.65 -16.03 -3.98
C PHE A 99 -6.27 -15.89 -5.45
N SER A 100 -7.15 -15.31 -6.26
CA SER A 100 -6.88 -15.00 -7.66
C SER A 100 -7.74 -13.83 -8.09
N LEU A 101 -7.13 -12.87 -8.78
CA LEU A 101 -7.85 -11.87 -9.56
C LEU A 101 -8.17 -12.46 -10.94
N ASN A 102 -9.35 -12.16 -11.48
CA ASN A 102 -9.62 -12.44 -12.88
C ASN A 102 -8.89 -11.41 -13.74
N LYS A 103 -8.00 -11.88 -14.61
CA LYS A 103 -7.11 -11.06 -15.44
C LYS A 103 -7.49 -11.23 -16.93
N PRO A 104 -7.25 -10.22 -17.78
CA PRO A 104 -6.69 -8.90 -17.46
C PRO A 104 -7.69 -7.97 -16.78
N LEU A 105 -7.18 -6.93 -16.11
CA LEU A 105 -7.98 -5.79 -15.66
C LEU A 105 -7.82 -4.62 -16.64
N SER A 106 -8.89 -3.85 -16.86
CA SER A 106 -8.94 -2.65 -17.69
C SER A 106 -9.34 -1.43 -16.88
N ALA A 107 -8.87 -0.24 -17.25
CA ALA A 107 -9.25 1.02 -16.61
C ALA A 107 -10.77 1.29 -16.61
N SER A 108 -11.51 0.65 -17.52
CA SER A 108 -12.98 0.74 -17.62
C SER A 108 -13.75 -0.20 -16.69
N ASP A 109 -13.06 -1.09 -15.98
CA ASP A 109 -13.70 -2.04 -15.07
C ASP A 109 -14.24 -1.31 -13.82
N LEU A 110 -15.54 -1.48 -13.57
CA LEU A 110 -16.21 -0.96 -12.37
C LEU A 110 -16.39 -2.01 -11.28
N ASN A 111 -16.09 -3.27 -11.59
CA ASN A 111 -16.12 -4.39 -10.64
C ASN A 111 -14.91 -5.28 -10.87
N ILE A 112 -14.26 -5.67 -9.77
CA ILE A 112 -13.19 -6.67 -9.79
C ILE A 112 -13.76 -8.00 -9.35
N THR A 113 -13.52 -9.04 -10.15
CA THR A 113 -13.95 -10.40 -9.87
C THR A 113 -12.75 -11.32 -9.66
N GLY A 114 -12.99 -12.45 -8.99
CA GLY A 114 -11.95 -13.41 -8.74
C GLY A 114 -12.38 -14.46 -7.74
N THR A 115 -11.38 -15.16 -7.20
CA THR A 115 -11.58 -16.19 -6.19
C THR A 115 -10.76 -15.92 -4.94
N ALA A 116 -11.27 -16.38 -3.80
CA ALA A 116 -10.59 -16.38 -2.50
C ALA A 116 -11.19 -17.52 -1.64
N PRO A 117 -10.57 -17.90 -0.52
CA PRO A 117 -11.25 -18.75 0.45
C PRO A 117 -12.64 -18.18 0.82
N GLU A 118 -13.56 -19.08 1.16
CA GLU A 118 -14.97 -18.76 1.37
C GLU A 118 -15.18 -17.74 2.50
N ASN A 119 -16.20 -16.90 2.37
CA ASN A 119 -16.66 -16.00 3.43
C ASN A 119 -15.55 -15.09 4.02
N LEU A 120 -14.65 -14.55 3.19
CA LEU A 120 -13.62 -13.61 3.62
C LEU A 120 -14.00 -12.17 3.31
N SER A 121 -13.73 -11.26 4.25
CA SER A 121 -13.79 -9.82 3.98
C SER A 121 -12.54 -9.39 3.21
N LEU A 122 -12.74 -8.83 2.02
CA LEU A 122 -11.70 -8.56 1.03
C LEU A 122 -11.65 -7.08 0.68
N ALA A 123 -10.45 -6.57 0.41
CA ALA A 123 -10.21 -5.23 -0.11
C ALA A 123 -9.50 -5.30 -1.46
N ILE A 124 -9.95 -4.47 -2.39
CA ILE A 124 -9.21 -4.14 -3.61
C ILE A 124 -8.43 -2.87 -3.35
N VAL A 125 -7.13 -2.92 -3.61
CA VAL A 125 -6.18 -1.88 -3.19
C VAL A 125 -5.30 -1.47 -4.36
N ASP A 126 -5.06 -0.18 -4.54
CA ASP A 126 -4.02 0.35 -5.41
C ASP A 126 -2.66 0.26 -4.71
N VAL A 127 -1.84 -0.71 -5.12
CA VAL A 127 -0.51 -0.97 -4.57
C VAL A 127 0.48 0.11 -5.00
N THR A 128 0.30 0.67 -6.20
CA THR A 128 1.16 1.74 -6.74
C THR A 128 0.94 3.04 -5.96
N TYR A 129 -0.31 3.35 -5.62
CA TYR A 129 -0.68 4.57 -4.91
C TYR A 129 -0.82 4.36 -3.40
N ALA A 130 0.29 3.96 -2.77
CA ALA A 130 0.45 3.84 -1.32
C ALA A 130 -0.58 2.96 -0.59
N GLY A 131 -1.15 1.96 -1.26
CA GLY A 131 -2.12 1.06 -0.65
C GLY A 131 -3.52 1.66 -0.51
N THR A 132 -3.92 2.56 -1.40
CA THR A 132 -5.26 3.18 -1.35
C THR A 132 -6.35 2.15 -1.60
N VAL A 133 -7.34 2.06 -0.71
CA VAL A 133 -8.47 1.13 -0.86
C VAL A 133 -9.43 1.66 -1.92
N LEU A 134 -9.66 0.86 -2.97
CA LEU A 134 -10.54 1.19 -4.08
C LEU A 134 -11.95 0.62 -3.91
N GLY A 135 -12.06 -0.52 -3.21
CA GLY A 135 -13.32 -1.20 -2.93
C GLY A 135 -13.18 -2.24 -1.83
N ILE A 136 -14.29 -2.56 -1.17
CA ILE A 136 -14.38 -3.60 -0.13
C ILE A 136 -15.56 -4.49 -0.46
N GLY A 137 -15.40 -5.79 -0.26
CA GLY A 137 -16.50 -6.75 -0.39
C GLY A 137 -16.17 -8.07 0.28
N ARG A 138 -16.86 -9.13 -0.14
CA ARG A 138 -16.73 -10.45 0.49
C ARG A 138 -16.76 -11.56 -0.55
N SER A 139 -15.99 -12.62 -0.33
CA SER A 139 -16.18 -13.88 -1.06
C SER A 139 -17.41 -14.62 -0.55
N ASP A 140 -18.07 -15.34 -1.45
CA ASP A 140 -19.24 -16.16 -1.14
C ASP A 140 -18.89 -17.54 -0.58
N ASP A 141 -19.89 -18.41 -0.48
CA ASP A 141 -19.78 -19.80 -0.03
C ASP A 141 -19.11 -20.74 -1.04
N LYS A 142 -18.80 -20.23 -2.24
CA LYS A 142 -18.05 -20.94 -3.29
C LYS A 142 -16.67 -20.32 -3.50
N GLY A 143 -16.31 -19.32 -2.71
CA GLY A 143 -15.06 -18.60 -2.84
C GLY A 143 -14.99 -17.65 -4.04
N GLU A 144 -16.11 -17.33 -4.68
CA GLU A 144 -16.17 -16.31 -5.73
C GLU A 144 -16.42 -14.93 -5.11
N PHE A 145 -15.91 -13.86 -5.72
CA PHE A 145 -16.24 -12.49 -5.33
C PHE A 145 -16.45 -11.59 -6.54
N SER A 146 -17.24 -10.53 -6.32
CA SER A 146 -17.40 -9.39 -7.23
C SER A 146 -17.46 -8.12 -6.40
N ILE A 147 -16.42 -7.29 -6.48
CA ILE A 147 -16.26 -6.12 -5.62
C ILE A 147 -16.36 -4.85 -6.48
N PRO A 148 -17.33 -3.96 -6.22
CA PRO A 148 -17.40 -2.68 -6.90
C PRO A 148 -16.20 -1.80 -6.51
N VAL A 149 -15.63 -1.10 -7.48
CA VAL A 149 -14.48 -0.21 -7.30
C VAL A 149 -14.78 1.18 -7.84
N GLN A 150 -14.09 2.19 -7.32
CA GLN A 150 -14.26 3.58 -7.73
C GLN A 150 -13.77 3.83 -9.17
N GLU A 151 -12.48 3.59 -9.40
CA GLU A 151 -11.80 3.76 -10.69
C GLU A 151 -10.51 2.92 -10.68
N LEU A 152 -10.13 2.40 -11.84
CA LEU A 152 -8.82 1.78 -12.06
C LEU A 152 -8.01 2.66 -13.02
N ILE A 153 -6.73 2.83 -12.72
CA ILE A 153 -5.83 3.65 -13.54
C ILE A 153 -4.91 2.70 -14.32
N GLU A 154 -4.84 2.90 -15.64
CA GLU A 154 -3.93 2.14 -16.51
C GLU A 154 -2.48 2.19 -15.99
N GLY A 155 -1.80 1.04 -15.99
CA GLY A 155 -0.43 0.93 -15.51
C GLY A 155 -0.27 0.88 -13.99
N HIS A 156 -1.34 1.14 -13.21
CA HIS A 156 -1.30 0.91 -11.77
C HIS A 156 -1.36 -0.58 -11.45
N ARG A 157 -0.76 -0.98 -10.33
CA ARG A 157 -0.85 -2.34 -9.81
C ARG A 157 -1.96 -2.41 -8.76
N ILE A 158 -2.90 -3.31 -9.00
CA ILE A 158 -4.01 -3.58 -8.09
C ILE A 158 -3.70 -4.85 -7.30
N GLY A 159 -4.01 -4.83 -6.01
CA GLY A 159 -3.79 -5.92 -5.07
C GLY A 159 -5.09 -6.34 -4.38
N LEU A 160 -5.19 -7.64 -4.12
CA LEU A 160 -6.25 -8.25 -3.33
C LEU A 160 -5.75 -8.47 -1.90
N ALA A 161 -6.39 -7.85 -0.91
CA ALA A 161 -6.01 -7.93 0.49
C ALA A 161 -7.19 -8.39 1.37
N LEU A 162 -6.89 -8.75 2.62
CA LEU A 162 -7.92 -8.94 3.64
C LEU A 162 -8.35 -7.57 4.19
N ALA A 163 -9.66 -7.34 4.26
CA ALA A 163 -10.21 -6.08 4.76
C ALA A 163 -10.39 -6.07 6.29
N GLU A 164 -10.51 -7.26 6.90
CA GLU A 164 -10.82 -7.40 8.32
C GLU A 164 -9.88 -8.41 8.99
N VAL A 165 -9.62 -8.15 10.27
CA VAL A 165 -8.92 -9.06 11.18
C VAL A 165 -9.96 -9.56 12.18
N PRO A 166 -10.18 -10.89 12.30
CA PRO A 166 -11.06 -11.44 13.30
C PRO A 166 -10.67 -11.02 14.71
N GLU A 167 -11.65 -10.84 15.59
CA GLU A 167 -11.42 -10.45 16.98
C GLU A 167 -10.48 -11.45 17.68
N GLY A 168 -9.53 -10.92 18.45
CA GLY A 168 -8.56 -11.73 19.20
C GLY A 168 -7.39 -12.28 18.38
N LYS A 169 -7.32 -12.00 17.07
CA LYS A 169 -6.14 -12.26 16.24
C LYS A 169 -5.43 -10.95 15.88
N SER A 170 -4.12 -11.02 15.70
CA SER A 170 -3.34 -9.97 15.05
C SER A 170 -3.40 -10.10 13.53
N TYR A 171 -3.16 -9.00 12.81
CA TYR A 171 -3.09 -9.01 11.35
C TYR A 171 -2.07 -10.04 10.82
N ASN A 172 -0.90 -10.15 11.46
CA ASN A 172 0.15 -11.07 11.02
C ASN A 172 -0.29 -12.54 11.16
N GLU A 173 -0.92 -12.91 12.27
CA GLU A 173 -1.43 -14.27 12.47
C GLU A 173 -2.43 -14.67 11.39
N VAL A 174 -3.38 -13.78 11.08
CA VAL A 174 -4.37 -14.02 10.01
C VAL A 174 -3.68 -14.15 8.66
N VAL A 175 -2.72 -13.28 8.37
CA VAL A 175 -2.00 -13.32 7.10
C VAL A 175 -1.23 -14.64 6.93
N VAL A 176 -0.55 -15.09 7.98
CA VAL A 176 0.20 -16.36 7.99
C VAL A 176 -0.73 -17.56 7.79
N GLU A 177 -1.94 -17.53 8.35
CA GLU A 177 -2.97 -18.56 8.13
C GLU A 177 -3.33 -18.71 6.64
N PHE A 178 -3.35 -17.59 5.91
CA PHE A 178 -3.68 -17.57 4.48
C PHE A 178 -2.49 -17.72 3.52
N TYR A 179 -1.27 -17.83 4.04
CA TYR A 179 -0.07 -18.05 3.23
C TYR A 179 -0.12 -19.27 2.29
N PRO A 180 -0.69 -20.42 2.68
CA PRO A 180 -0.86 -21.53 1.75
C PRO A 180 -1.72 -21.13 0.53
N TYR A 181 -2.72 -20.26 0.71
CA TYR A 181 -3.70 -19.92 -0.32
C TYR A 181 -3.32 -18.75 -1.24
N ARG A 182 -2.14 -18.16 -1.06
CA ARG A 182 -1.65 -17.05 -1.90
C ARG A 182 -1.82 -17.32 -3.39
N GLY A 183 -2.16 -16.30 -4.16
CA GLY A 183 -2.23 -16.31 -5.62
C GLY A 183 -0.87 -16.30 -6.30
N ALA A 184 -0.89 -16.27 -7.63
CA ALA A 184 0.31 -16.36 -8.46
C ALA A 184 1.21 -15.12 -8.34
N GLU A 185 0.63 -13.93 -8.24
CA GLU A 185 1.37 -12.67 -8.11
C GLU A 185 1.25 -12.09 -6.70
N TYR A 186 1.37 -12.95 -5.69
CA TYR A 186 1.47 -12.52 -4.29
C TYR A 186 2.57 -11.49 -4.09
N GLN A 187 2.29 -10.45 -3.30
CA GLN A 187 3.28 -9.46 -2.91
C GLN A 187 3.14 -9.09 -1.44
N ASN A 188 4.26 -9.03 -0.73
CA ASN A 188 4.36 -8.37 0.57
C ASN A 188 5.18 -7.10 0.39
N VAL A 189 4.51 -5.96 0.41
CA VAL A 189 5.13 -4.65 0.16
C VAL A 189 5.37 -3.95 1.51
N PRO A 190 6.64 -3.71 1.89
CA PRO A 190 6.96 -3.07 3.16
C PRO A 190 6.22 -1.76 3.37
N ASN A 191 5.67 -1.57 4.58
CA ASN A 191 4.90 -0.39 4.98
C ASN A 191 3.59 -0.13 4.20
N ILE A 192 3.26 -0.95 3.20
CA ILE A 192 2.03 -0.84 2.43
C ILE A 192 1.07 -1.98 2.80
N GLY A 193 1.53 -3.23 2.76
CA GLY A 193 0.70 -4.36 3.18
C GLY A 193 1.00 -5.67 2.45
N VAL A 194 0.17 -6.67 2.75
CA VAL A 194 0.23 -8.00 2.17
C VAL A 194 -0.93 -8.17 1.18
N PHE A 195 -0.58 -8.53 -0.05
CA PHE A 195 -1.49 -8.71 -1.17
C PHE A 195 -1.44 -10.16 -1.62
N PHE A 196 -2.56 -10.86 -1.48
CA PHE A 196 -2.67 -12.28 -1.77
C PHE A 196 -2.61 -12.59 -3.26
N ASP A 197 -3.03 -11.66 -4.12
CA ASP A 197 -2.72 -11.65 -5.54
C ASP A 197 -2.62 -10.20 -6.01
N THR A 198 -1.89 -9.95 -7.10
CA THR A 198 -1.79 -8.63 -7.71
C THR A 198 -1.84 -8.73 -9.22
N THR A 199 -2.11 -7.62 -9.90
CA THR A 199 -1.98 -7.52 -11.37
C THR A 199 -1.83 -6.07 -11.79
N LEU A 200 -1.24 -5.83 -12.96
CA LEU A 200 -1.30 -4.53 -13.60
C LEU A 200 -2.66 -4.32 -14.27
N VAL A 201 -3.14 -3.09 -14.25
CA VAL A 201 -4.24 -2.64 -15.11
C VAL A 201 -3.67 -2.41 -16.50
N GLY A 202 -4.23 -3.12 -17.47
CA GLY A 202 -3.89 -2.97 -18.87
C GLY A 202 -4.57 -1.77 -19.54
N PRO A 203 -4.16 -1.45 -20.78
CA PRO A 203 -4.82 -0.45 -21.61
C PRO A 203 -6.27 -0.82 -21.94
#